data_AF-A0A356GDV8-F1
#
_entry.id   AF-A0A356GDV8-F1
#
_cell.length_a   1.000
_cell.length_b   1.000
_cell.length_c   1.000
_cell.angle_alpha   90.00
_cell.angle_beta   90.00
_cell.angle_gamma   90.00
#
_symmetry.space_group_name_H-M   'P 1'
#
loop_
_entity.id
_entity.type
_entity.pdbx_description
1 polymer ?
#
loop_
_entity_poly.entity_id
_entity_poly.type
_entity_poly.pdbx_seq_one_letter_code
_entity_poly.pdbx_strand_id
1 'polypeptide(L)' 'MLNWIANNISTVLISLGLLIIVAAIIAKIVKDKKKGKSSCGCNCAHCAMSGSCHNNIKTKGNK' A
#
# COMPACT_ATOMS: atom_id res chain seq x y z
N MET A 1 -34.65 -12.07 -15.87
CA MET A 1 -33.41 -11.95 -15.05
C MET A 1 -32.40 -10.95 -15.64
N LEU A 2 -32.23 -10.86 -16.96
CA LEU A 2 -31.33 -9.88 -17.60
C LEU A 2 -31.73 -8.40 -17.38
N ASN A 3 -33.03 -8.11 -17.18
CA ASN A 3 -33.53 -6.76 -16.91
C ASN A 3 -33.00 -6.14 -15.61
N TRP A 4 -32.69 -6.97 -14.60
CA TRP A 4 -32.12 -6.50 -13.34
C TRP A 4 -30.69 -6.02 -13.54
N ILE A 5 -29.91 -6.72 -14.37
CA ILE A 5 -28.56 -6.26 -14.75
C ILE A 5 -28.71 -4.96 -15.53
N ALA A 6 -29.60 -4.88 -16.52
CA ALA A 6 -29.81 -3.68 -17.33
C ALA A 6 -30.14 -2.43 -16.50
N ASN A 7 -31.01 -2.54 -15.49
CA ASN A 7 -31.34 -1.42 -14.58
C ASN A 7 -30.19 -1.04 -13.63
N ASN A 8 -29.30 -1.97 -13.31
CA ASN A 8 -28.21 -1.76 -12.36
C ASN A 8 -26.83 -1.65 -13.03
N ILE A 9 -26.77 -1.56 -14.36
CA ILE A 9 -25.52 -1.42 -15.13
C ILE A 9 -24.69 -0.24 -14.63
N SER A 10 -25.34 0.90 -14.33
CA SER A 10 -24.66 2.08 -13.81
C SER A 10 -23.94 1.78 -12.48
N THR A 11 -24.63 1.15 -11.54
CA THR A 11 -24.07 0.75 -10.24
C THR A 11 -22.91 -0.21 -10.40
N VAL A 12 -23.04 -1.21 -11.28
CA VAL A 12 -21.97 -2.17 -11.57
C VAL A 12 -20.74 -1.47 -12.13
N LEU A 13 -20.90 -0.56 -13.09
CA LEU A 13 -19.79 0.21 -13.68
C LEU A 13 -19.08 1.08 -12.65
N ILE A 14 -19.82 1.79 -11.80
CA ILE A 14 -19.25 2.64 -10.74
C ILE A 14 -18.48 1.77 -9.74
N SER A 15 -19.06 0.64 -9.31
CA SER A 15 -18.42 -0.28 -8.36
C SER A 15 -17.11 -0.86 -8.92
N LEU A 16 -17.07 -1.20 -10.21
CA LEU A 16 -15.89 -1.69 -10.90
C LEU A 16 -14.79 -0.62 -10.96
N GLY A 17 -15.16 0.62 -11.29
CA GLY A 17 -14.24 1.75 -11.29
C GLY A 17 -13.63 2.00 -9.91
N LEU A 18 -14.46 1.98 -8.86
CA LEU A 18 -14.00 2.16 -7.48
C LEU A 18 -13.02 1.04 -7.07
N LEU A 19 -13.31 -0.20 -7.42
CA LEU A 19 -12.43 -1.34 -7.16
C LEU A 19 -11.07 -1.19 -7.83
N ILE A 20 -11.03 -0.72 -9.08
CA ILE A 20 -9.77 -0.47 -9.80
C ILE A 20 -8.94 0.59 -9.08
N ILE A 21 -9.57 1.69 -8.65
CA ILE A 21 -8.88 2.78 -7.93
C ILE A 21 -8.30 2.26 -6.61
N VAL A 22 -9.08 1.53 -5.81
CA VAL A 22 -8.63 0.94 -4.55
C VAL A 22 -7.48 -0.04 -4.77
N ALA A 23 -7.60 -0.92 -5.76
CA ALA A 23 -6.54 -1.87 -6.11
C ALA A 23 -5.25 -1.15 -6.54
N ALA A 24 -5.36 -0.06 -7.31
CA ALA A 24 -4.22 0.76 -7.70
C ALA A 24 -3.53 1.42 -6.48
N ILE A 25 -4.30 1.93 -5.51
CA ILE A 25 -3.77 2.51 -4.27
C ILE A 25 -3.01 1.43 -3.48
N ILE A 26 -3.62 0.26 -3.26
CA ILE A 26 -2.97 -0.85 -2.54
C ILE A 26 -1.70 -1.29 -3.27
N ALA A 27 -1.74 -1.43 -4.60
CA ALA A 27 -0.59 -1.79 -5.39
C ALA A 27 0.54 -0.76 -5.28
N LYS A 28 0.21 0.55 -5.27
CA LYS A 28 1.21 1.60 -5.02
C LYS A 28 1.81 1.46 -3.63
N ILE A 29 0.99 1.32 -2.59
CA ILE A 29 1.47 1.12 -1.21
C ILE A 29 2.39 -0.11 -1.12
N VAL A 30 2.03 -1.25 -1.72
CA VAL A 30 2.85 -2.46 -1.71
C VAL A 30 4.16 -2.26 -2.48
N LYS A 31 4.12 -1.59 -3.63
CA LYS A 31 5.33 -1.26 -4.41
C LYS A 31 6.24 -0.29 -3.67
N ASP A 32 5.67 0.70 -2.99
CA ASP A 32 6.40 1.66 -2.19
C ASP A 32 7.04 0.99 -0.97
N LYS A 33 6.32 0.09 -0.29
CA LYS A 33 6.86 -0.76 0.79
C LYS A 33 8.00 -1.66 0.28
N LYS A 34 7.86 -2.28 -0.89
CA LYS A 34 8.92 -3.08 -1.52
C LYS A 34 10.15 -2.23 -1.87
N LYS A 35 9.96 -0.95 -2.19
CA LYS A 35 11.05 0.02 -2.43
C LYS A 35 11.62 0.62 -1.14
N GLY A 36 11.25 0.10 0.02
CA GLY A 36 11.73 0.58 1.33
C GLY A 36 11.08 1.88 1.80
N LYS A 37 10.05 2.38 1.10
CA LYS A 37 9.24 3.51 1.57
C LYS A 37 8.21 2.96 2.57
N SER A 38 8.61 2.92 3.84
CA SER A 38 7.71 2.64 4.96
C SER A 38 7.08 3.95 5.46
N SER A 39 6.17 3.88 6.44
CA SER A 39 5.41 5.01 7.00
C SER A 39 6.24 6.25 7.43
N CYS A 40 7.57 6.14 7.43
CA CYS A 40 8.51 7.26 7.43
C CYS A 40 8.58 7.85 6.00
N GLY A 41 7.77 8.88 5.73
CA GLY A 41 7.70 9.57 4.43
C GLY A 41 9.00 10.29 3.99
N CYS A 42 10.04 10.30 4.82
CA CYS A 42 11.35 10.86 4.50
C CYS A 42 12.33 9.75 4.10
N ASN A 43 13.16 10.06 3.10
CA ASN A 43 14.37 9.29 2.79
C ASN A 43 15.14 9.05 4.10
N CYS A 44 15.22 7.80 4.58
CA CYS A 44 15.73 7.48 5.93
C CYS A 44 17.16 7.99 6.18
N ALA A 45 17.88 8.36 5.12
CA ALA A 45 19.17 9.04 5.18
C ALA A 45 19.15 10.38 5.95
N HIS A 46 18.02 11.09 6.01
CA HIS A 46 17.89 12.36 6.73
C HIS A 46 16.65 12.40 7.65
N CYS A 47 16.14 11.24 8.06
CA CYS A 47 15.03 11.17 9.00
C CYS A 47 15.53 11.57 10.41
N ALA A 48 14.85 12.49 11.08
CA ALA A 48 15.17 12.89 12.47
C ALA A 48 15.12 11.71 13.46
N MET A 49 14.41 10.62 13.11
CA MET A 49 14.38 9.37 13.87
C MET A 49 15.25 8.25 13.28
N SER A 50 16.21 8.55 12.38
CA SER A 50 17.07 7.52 11.74
C SER A 50 17.79 6.63 12.76
N GLY A 51 18.24 7.19 13.88
CA GLY A 51 18.91 6.45 14.96
C GLY A 51 18.04 5.47 15.75
N SER A 52 16.71 5.67 15.76
CA SER A 52 15.76 4.78 16.45
C SER A 52 15.08 3.80 15.49
N CYS A 53 14.73 4.25 14.27
CA CYS A 53 14.05 3.40 13.28
C CYS A 53 14.99 2.38 12.61
N HIS A 54 16.29 2.67 12.52
CA HIS A 54 17.32 1.77 11.99
C HIS A 54 18.31 1.35 13.09
N ASN A 55 17.82 1.10 14.31
CA ASN A 55 18.62 0.47 15.33
C ASN A 55 18.94 -0.96 14.87
N ASN A 56 20.10 -1.14 14.25
CA ASN A 56 20.70 -2.45 14.05
C ASN A 56 21.06 -2.98 15.44
N ILE A 57 20.07 -3.44 16.22
CA ILE A 57 20.32 -4.43 17.25
C ILE A 57 20.82 -5.64 16.47
N LYS A 58 22.15 -5.70 16.31
CA LYS A 58 22.85 -6.94 16.03
C LYS A 58 22.52 -7.84 17.20
N THR A 59 21.45 -8.61 17.11
CA THR A 59 21.24 -9.73 18.02
C THR A 59 22.39 -10.69 17.72
N LYS A 60 23.47 -10.55 18.48
CA LYS A 60 24.47 -11.60 18.62
C LYS A 60 23.75 -12.84 19.13
N GLY A 61 23.65 -13.85 18.28
CA GLY A 61 23.21 -15.19 18.64
C GLY A 61 23.16 -15.99 17.35
N ASN A 62 23.80 -17.14 17.19
CA ASN A 62 24.58 -18.02 18.06
C ASN A 62 25.25 -18.99 17.07
N LYS A 63 26.55 -19.29 17.27
CA LYS A 63 27.35 -20.38 16.66
C LYS A 63 27.07 -20.78 15.21
#